data_AF-A0A151BJV8-F1
#
_entry.id   AF-A0A151BJV8-F1
#
_cell.length_a   1.000
_cell.length_b   1.000
_cell.length_c   1.000
_cell.angle_alpha   90.00
_cell.angle_beta   90.00
_cell.angle_gamma   90.00
#
_symmetry.space_group_name_H-M   'P 1'
#
loop_
_entity.id
_entity.type
_entity.pdbx_description
1 polymer ?
#
loop_
_entity_poly.entity_id
_entity_poly.type
_entity_poly.pdbx_seq_one_letter_code
_entity_poly.pdbx_strand_id
1 'polypeptide(L)'
;MSEYFDALASQAERMRRETGTVSAIAGILKAPLDIIADKLRGYIGLVKDLHRQPEKVLEACEVLAPHLTKVALMTADPTKTVPIGFWMHRSCVPFINMNHFKNIFWPTLKPIIEELWSHGHQVLFYAEGDWTPHLETFAELPEGSIVFHIDRTDILEAHKKLGRKFCLSGGLPNYLLSVGTPEDVKRYCKKIIDKVASDGGYIMDASAIIQNDAKIENIKAMTDFTRKYGKYESDAPQDSKREQTFSGQTVEEDSSARFKKLKVKPGVCIPWSEKRKEIKILGDEKIVERIWEEIESFGYLFIWQILLSF
;
A
#
# COMPACT_ATOMS: atom_id res chain seq x y z
N MET A 1 12.21 14.29 17.61
CA MET A 1 11.93 13.43 16.43
C MET A 1 11.14 12.20 16.85
N SER A 2 11.62 11.41 17.82
CA SER A 2 10.85 10.30 18.41
C SER A 2 9.48 10.74 18.91
N GLU A 3 9.38 11.91 19.56
CA GLU A 3 8.10 12.47 20.02
C GLU A 3 7.00 12.54 18.94
N TYR A 4 7.35 12.85 17.68
CA TYR A 4 6.35 12.89 16.59
C TYR A 4 5.82 11.50 16.26
N PHE A 5 6.71 10.51 16.15
CA PHE A 5 6.34 9.13 15.84
C PHE A 5 5.65 8.44 17.03
N ASP A 6 6.12 8.69 18.25
CA ASP A 6 5.52 8.21 19.50
C ASP A 6 4.11 8.81 19.71
N ALA A 7 3.90 10.06 19.29
CA ALA A 7 2.58 10.69 19.30
C ALA A 7 1.60 9.93 18.40
N LEU A 8 1.99 9.47 17.20
CA LEU A 8 1.10 8.71 16.33
C LEU A 8 0.67 7.37 16.96
N ALA A 9 1.63 6.62 17.51
CA ALA A 9 1.35 5.34 18.16
C ALA A 9 0.44 5.50 19.38
N SER A 10 0.71 6.51 20.23
CA SER A 10 -0.12 6.78 21.40
C SER A 10 -1.54 7.22 21.02
N GLN A 11 -1.73 8.04 19.99
CA GLN A 11 -3.08 8.38 19.52
C GLN A 11 -3.82 7.17 18.94
N ALA A 12 -3.14 6.30 18.17
CA ALA A 12 -3.75 5.08 17.65
C ALA A 12 -4.24 4.16 18.78
N GLU A 13 -3.46 4.00 19.85
CA GLU A 13 -3.87 3.19 21.00
C GLU A 13 -5.03 3.82 21.78
N ARG A 14 -5.05 5.15 21.92
CA ARG A 14 -6.18 5.86 22.53
C ARG A 14 -7.46 5.71 21.72
N MET A 15 -7.41 5.87 20.40
CA MET A 15 -8.55 5.63 19.51
C MET A 15 -9.10 4.20 19.67
N ARG A 16 -8.20 3.21 19.80
CA ARG A 16 -8.60 1.82 20.04
C ARG A 16 -9.30 1.65 21.40
N ARG A 17 -8.71 2.14 22.49
CA ARG A 17 -9.21 1.92 23.85
C ARG A 17 -10.42 2.77 24.21
N GLU A 18 -10.43 4.03 23.81
CA GLU A 18 -11.41 5.03 24.24
C GLU A 18 -12.66 5.01 23.35
N THR A 19 -12.53 4.69 22.05
CA THR A 19 -13.64 4.74 21.09
C THR A 19 -13.87 3.44 20.30
N GLY A 20 -13.03 2.42 20.47
CA GLY A 20 -13.10 1.18 19.68
C GLY A 20 -12.70 1.38 18.21
N THR A 21 -12.02 2.47 17.87
CA THR A 21 -11.60 2.78 16.50
C THR A 21 -10.25 2.13 16.25
N VAL A 22 -10.19 1.21 15.29
CA VAL A 22 -8.97 0.48 14.91
C VAL A 22 -8.35 1.10 13.66
N SER A 23 -7.05 0.89 13.49
CA SER A 23 -6.39 1.24 12.23
C SER A 23 -6.87 0.34 11.10
N ALA A 24 -6.98 0.88 9.89
CA ALA A 24 -7.24 0.11 8.67
C ALA A 24 -5.95 -0.27 7.93
N ILE A 25 -4.85 0.43 8.20
CA ILE A 25 -3.54 0.24 7.57
C ILE A 25 -2.42 0.54 8.57
N ALA A 26 -1.21 0.05 8.29
CA ALA A 26 -0.01 0.48 8.97
C ALA A 26 1.19 0.43 8.02
N GLY A 27 2.03 1.44 8.08
CA GLY A 27 3.12 1.62 7.14
C GLY A 27 2.68 2.26 5.83
N ILE A 28 3.66 2.66 5.05
CA ILE A 28 3.47 3.44 3.84
C ILE A 28 4.30 2.87 2.68
N LEU A 29 3.64 2.68 1.55
CA LEU A 29 4.27 2.35 0.28
C LEU A 29 3.85 3.38 -0.77
N LYS A 30 4.81 3.75 -1.62
CA LYS A 30 4.57 4.38 -2.91
C LYS A 30 5.29 3.59 -3.98
N ALA A 31 4.72 3.52 -5.18
CA ALA A 31 5.41 2.92 -6.30
C ALA A 31 6.63 3.78 -6.69
N PRO A 32 7.71 3.17 -7.22
CA PRO A 32 8.88 3.91 -7.69
C PRO A 32 8.56 4.99 -8.74
N LEU A 33 7.61 4.72 -9.63
CA LEU A 33 7.21 5.70 -10.64
C LEU A 33 6.38 6.86 -10.05
N ASP A 34 5.47 6.54 -9.13
CA ASP A 34 4.60 7.52 -8.47
C ASP A 34 5.42 8.50 -7.61
N ILE A 35 6.46 8.03 -6.92
CA ILE A 35 7.28 8.94 -6.11
C ILE A 35 8.07 9.93 -6.97
N ILE A 36 8.49 9.55 -8.18
CA ILE A 36 9.10 10.47 -9.14
C ILE A 36 8.07 11.53 -9.56
N ALA A 37 6.82 11.14 -9.83
CA ALA A 37 5.75 12.04 -10.20
C ALA A 37 5.36 13.01 -9.07
N ASP A 38 5.23 12.52 -7.85
CA ASP A 38 4.62 13.27 -6.76
C ASP A 38 5.62 14.17 -6.03
N LYS A 39 6.88 13.75 -5.92
CA LYS A 39 7.84 14.34 -4.96
C LYS A 39 9.14 14.83 -5.56
N LEU A 40 9.55 14.30 -6.72
CA LEU A 40 10.85 14.63 -7.30
C LEU A 40 10.74 15.51 -8.54
N ARG A 41 10.09 15.02 -9.60
CA ARG A 41 10.03 15.68 -10.91
C ARG A 41 8.72 16.43 -11.14
N GLY A 42 7.70 16.17 -10.32
CA GLY A 42 6.33 16.58 -10.64
C GLY A 42 5.77 15.75 -11.80
N TYR A 43 4.44 15.69 -11.92
CA TYR A 43 3.78 14.92 -12.98
C TYR A 43 4.24 15.34 -14.39
N ILE A 44 4.29 16.64 -14.68
CA ILE A 44 4.73 17.15 -15.99
C ILE A 44 6.21 16.81 -16.26
N GLY A 45 7.05 16.81 -15.23
CA GLY A 45 8.46 16.41 -15.36
C GLY A 45 8.57 14.93 -15.69
N LEU A 46 7.86 14.08 -14.97
CA LEU A 46 7.81 12.64 -15.24
C LEU A 46 7.34 12.35 -16.66
N VAL A 47 6.25 12.96 -17.13
CA VAL A 47 5.73 12.71 -18.49
C VAL A 47 6.76 13.08 -19.56
N LYS A 48 7.48 14.20 -19.38
CA LYS A 48 8.58 14.59 -20.28
C LYS A 48 9.72 13.57 -20.27
N ASP A 49 10.06 13.04 -19.09
CA ASP A 49 11.13 12.06 -18.96
C ASP A 49 10.75 10.70 -19.54
N LEU A 50 9.53 10.23 -19.30
CA LEU A 50 9.00 9.01 -19.91
C LEU A 50 9.01 9.09 -21.44
N HIS A 51 8.80 10.26 -22.01
CA HIS A 51 8.89 10.46 -23.45
C HIS A 51 10.33 10.55 -23.97
N ARG A 52 11.21 11.28 -23.28
CA ARG A 52 12.56 11.62 -23.79
C ARG A 52 13.65 10.64 -23.36
N GLN A 53 13.51 10.03 -22.19
CA GLN A 53 14.54 9.22 -21.53
C GLN A 53 13.92 8.12 -20.64
N PRO A 54 13.01 7.26 -21.18
CA PRO A 54 12.33 6.23 -20.39
C PRO A 54 13.27 5.24 -19.71
N GLU A 55 14.42 4.92 -20.33
CA GLU A 55 15.43 4.03 -19.73
C GLU A 55 16.00 4.60 -18.44
N LYS A 56 16.27 5.91 -18.40
CA LYS A 56 16.74 6.59 -17.20
C LYS A 56 15.67 6.64 -16.10
N VAL A 57 14.40 6.72 -16.49
CA VAL A 57 13.27 6.62 -15.55
C VAL A 57 13.22 5.22 -14.93
N LEU A 58 13.38 4.18 -15.76
CA LEU A 58 13.46 2.80 -15.28
C LEU A 58 14.62 2.61 -14.31
N GLU A 59 15.83 3.05 -14.67
CA GLU A 59 17.00 2.96 -13.77
C GLU A 59 16.76 3.67 -12.44
N ALA A 60 16.11 4.84 -12.46
CA ALA A 60 15.74 5.54 -11.23
C ALA A 60 14.72 4.72 -10.40
N CYS A 61 13.71 4.14 -11.04
CA CYS A 61 12.74 3.27 -10.38
C CYS A 61 13.40 2.03 -9.76
N GLU A 62 14.34 1.39 -10.45
CA GLU A 62 15.12 0.24 -9.94
C GLU A 62 15.95 0.60 -8.71
N VAL A 63 16.50 1.82 -8.65
CA VAL A 63 17.25 2.30 -7.49
C VAL A 63 16.31 2.63 -6.32
N LEU A 64 15.12 3.17 -6.60
CA LEU A 64 14.14 3.52 -5.57
C LEU A 64 13.46 2.30 -4.94
N ALA A 65 13.22 1.22 -5.71
CA ALA A 65 12.44 0.07 -5.27
C ALA A 65 12.93 -0.58 -3.96
N PRO A 66 14.24 -0.84 -3.75
CA PRO A 66 14.74 -1.43 -2.50
C PRO A 66 14.54 -0.50 -1.30
N HIS A 67 14.66 0.81 -1.51
CA HIS A 67 14.46 1.79 -0.46
C HIS A 67 13.00 1.89 -0.03
N LEU A 68 12.08 1.92 -1.00
CA LEU A 68 10.63 1.93 -0.76
C LEU A 68 10.19 0.66 -0.05
N THR A 69 10.73 -0.49 -0.45
CA THR A 69 10.49 -1.78 0.22
C THR A 69 10.94 -1.75 1.68
N LYS A 70 12.17 -1.26 1.93
CA LYS A 70 12.71 -1.15 3.29
C LYS A 70 11.86 -0.24 4.19
N VAL A 71 11.40 0.89 3.67
CA VAL A 71 10.56 1.82 4.44
C VAL A 71 9.18 1.22 4.73
N ALA A 72 8.58 0.55 3.75
CA ALA A 72 7.32 -0.18 3.94
C ALA A 72 7.47 -1.23 5.06
N LEU A 73 8.54 -2.03 5.06
CA LEU A 73 8.81 -3.01 6.12
C LEU A 73 9.07 -2.37 7.49
N MET A 74 9.86 -1.28 7.54
CA MET A 74 10.19 -0.59 8.81
C MET A 74 8.98 0.06 9.47
N THR A 75 7.95 0.40 8.68
CA THR A 75 6.76 1.12 9.17
C THR A 75 5.50 0.25 9.22
N ALA A 76 5.59 -1.01 8.78
CA ALA A 76 4.47 -1.95 8.77
C ALA A 76 4.00 -2.30 10.19
N ASP A 77 2.76 -2.83 10.28
CA ASP A 77 2.24 -3.36 11.53
C ASP A 77 3.07 -4.58 11.98
N PRO A 78 3.77 -4.53 13.13
CA PRO A 78 4.56 -5.65 13.62
C PRO A 78 3.70 -6.87 13.97
N THR A 79 2.40 -6.67 14.23
CA THR A 79 1.45 -7.75 14.51
C THR A 79 0.83 -8.36 13.25
N LYS A 80 1.06 -7.75 12.07
CA LYS A 80 0.59 -8.22 10.76
C LYS A 80 -0.94 -8.36 10.67
N THR A 81 -1.67 -7.55 11.43
CA THR A 81 -3.15 -7.56 11.48
C THR A 81 -3.78 -6.61 10.48
N VAL A 82 -3.05 -5.58 10.05
CA VAL A 82 -3.51 -4.61 9.04
C VAL A 82 -2.51 -4.50 7.89
N PRO A 83 -3.00 -4.27 6.65
CA PRO A 83 -2.13 -4.20 5.48
C PRO A 83 -1.29 -2.91 5.44
N ILE A 84 -0.22 -2.95 4.66
CA ILE A 84 0.57 -1.76 4.31
C ILE A 84 -0.23 -0.90 3.33
N GLY A 85 -0.37 0.39 3.62
CA GLY A 85 -1.09 1.31 2.74
C GLY A 85 -0.27 1.67 1.50
N PHE A 86 -0.79 1.37 0.31
CA PHE A 86 -0.22 1.77 -0.96
C PHE A 86 -1.19 2.67 -1.73
N TRP A 87 -0.83 3.94 -1.87
CA TRP A 87 -1.64 4.93 -2.57
C TRP A 87 -1.26 5.00 -4.06
N MET A 88 -2.24 4.79 -4.94
CA MET A 88 -2.01 4.61 -6.38
C MET A 88 -2.63 5.75 -7.19
N HIS A 89 -1.89 6.84 -7.42
CA HIS A 89 -2.48 8.08 -7.95
C HIS A 89 -2.07 8.44 -9.39
N ARG A 90 -0.92 7.95 -9.89
CA ARG A 90 -0.29 8.51 -11.11
C ARG A 90 0.00 7.50 -12.20
N SER A 91 0.19 6.23 -11.86
CA SER A 91 0.64 5.23 -12.83
C SER A 91 -0.50 4.44 -13.49
N CYS A 92 -1.71 5.01 -13.55
CA CYS A 92 -2.83 4.47 -14.32
C CYS A 92 -3.03 5.20 -15.65
N VAL A 93 -3.96 4.68 -16.45
CA VAL A 93 -4.42 5.33 -17.67
C VAL A 93 -5.42 6.42 -17.25
N PRO A 94 -5.42 7.63 -17.84
CA PRO A 94 -4.63 8.07 -19.00
C PRO A 94 -3.31 8.77 -18.66
N PHE A 95 -2.88 8.76 -17.39
CA PHE A 95 -1.68 9.48 -16.97
C PHE A 95 -0.39 8.90 -17.58
N ILE A 96 -0.32 7.57 -17.67
CA ILE A 96 0.69 6.86 -18.45
C ILE A 96 0.02 5.87 -19.42
N ASN A 97 0.72 5.53 -20.50
CA ASN A 97 0.27 4.49 -21.42
C ASN A 97 0.61 3.09 -20.88
N MET A 98 -0.06 2.07 -21.42
CA MET A 98 0.17 0.67 -21.03
C MET A 98 1.59 0.17 -21.31
N ASN A 99 2.34 0.79 -22.22
CA ASN A 99 3.73 0.42 -22.48
C ASN A 99 4.64 0.82 -21.31
N HIS A 100 4.51 2.04 -20.79
CA HIS A 100 5.24 2.48 -19.59
C HIS A 100 4.78 1.71 -18.36
N PHE A 101 3.49 1.39 -18.25
CA PHE A 101 2.98 0.55 -17.18
C PHE A 101 3.67 -0.82 -17.17
N LYS A 102 3.66 -1.55 -18.30
CA LYS A 102 4.21 -2.90 -18.41
C LYS A 102 5.73 -2.98 -18.32
N ASN A 103 6.44 -1.96 -18.82
CA ASN A 103 7.90 -2.00 -18.93
C ASN A 103 8.64 -1.23 -17.83
N ILE A 104 7.94 -0.35 -17.08
CA ILE A 104 8.57 0.49 -16.04
C ILE A 104 7.86 0.33 -14.70
N PHE A 105 6.56 0.62 -14.64
CA PHE A 105 5.82 0.60 -13.37
C PHE A 105 5.74 -0.81 -12.79
N TRP A 106 5.19 -1.76 -13.55
CA TRP A 106 4.90 -3.10 -13.06
C TRP A 106 6.16 -3.90 -12.71
N PRO A 107 7.22 -3.93 -13.55
CA PRO A 107 8.45 -4.65 -13.23
C PRO A 107 9.17 -4.13 -11.99
N THR A 108 8.94 -2.85 -11.61
CA THR A 108 9.57 -2.26 -10.42
C THR A 108 8.67 -2.30 -9.19
N LEU A 109 7.34 -2.42 -9.35
CA LEU A 109 6.39 -2.56 -8.25
C LEU A 109 6.19 -4.02 -7.82
N LYS A 110 5.99 -4.95 -8.78
CA LYS A 110 5.66 -6.34 -8.47
C LYS A 110 6.66 -7.00 -7.51
N PRO A 111 7.99 -6.85 -7.69
CA PRO A 111 8.97 -7.42 -6.75
C PRO A 111 8.84 -6.85 -5.33
N ILE A 112 8.45 -5.59 -5.18
CA ILE A 112 8.18 -4.96 -3.87
C ILE A 112 7.02 -5.69 -3.19
N ILE A 113 5.91 -5.91 -3.90
CA ILE A 113 4.73 -6.55 -3.33
C ILE A 113 5.01 -8.01 -2.95
N GLU A 114 5.74 -8.75 -3.80
CA GLU A 114 6.15 -10.13 -3.53
C GLU A 114 7.11 -10.20 -2.33
N GLU A 115 8.01 -9.23 -2.20
CA GLU A 115 8.91 -9.11 -1.04
C GLU A 115 8.14 -8.87 0.26
N LEU A 116 7.20 -7.91 0.26
CA LEU A 116 6.36 -7.62 1.42
C LEU A 116 5.50 -8.84 1.81
N TRP A 117 4.95 -9.54 0.81
CA TRP A 117 4.19 -10.75 1.02
C TRP A 117 5.03 -11.88 1.61
N SER A 118 6.28 -12.05 1.16
CA SER A 118 7.20 -13.05 1.72
C SER A 118 7.59 -12.79 3.19
N HIS A 119 7.48 -11.53 3.64
CA HIS A 119 7.62 -11.15 5.06
C HIS A 119 6.32 -11.29 5.86
N GLY A 120 5.23 -11.64 5.20
CA GLY A 120 3.90 -11.82 5.76
C GLY A 120 3.08 -10.56 5.93
N HIS A 121 3.33 -9.56 5.10
CA HIS A 121 2.51 -8.36 5.03
C HIS A 121 1.62 -8.37 3.78
N GLN A 122 0.32 -8.13 3.97
CA GLN A 122 -0.59 -7.77 2.89
C GLN A 122 -0.40 -6.29 2.52
N VAL A 123 -0.77 -5.91 1.29
CA VAL A 123 -0.75 -4.52 0.83
C VAL A 123 -2.15 -4.08 0.41
N LEU A 124 -2.62 -2.94 0.93
CA LEU A 124 -3.85 -2.29 0.49
C LEU A 124 -3.54 -1.43 -0.72
N PHE A 125 -3.97 -1.87 -1.89
CA PHE A 125 -3.95 -1.12 -3.13
C PHE A 125 -5.10 -0.12 -3.10
N TYR A 126 -4.80 1.11 -2.71
CA TYR A 126 -5.75 2.22 -2.74
C TYR A 126 -5.81 2.77 -4.17
N ALA A 127 -6.59 2.11 -5.02
CA ALA A 127 -6.56 2.23 -6.48
C ALA A 127 -7.37 3.43 -6.98
N GLU A 128 -6.83 4.64 -6.80
CA GLU A 128 -7.46 5.89 -7.22
C GLU A 128 -7.53 6.05 -8.73
N GLY A 129 -8.68 6.48 -9.22
CA GLY A 129 -9.00 6.52 -10.65
C GLY A 129 -9.48 5.18 -11.19
N ASP A 130 -9.38 5.02 -12.51
CA ASP A 130 -9.84 3.83 -13.23
C ASP A 130 -8.66 2.90 -13.56
N TRP A 131 -8.60 1.79 -12.83
CA TRP A 131 -7.60 0.75 -12.99
C TRP A 131 -8.12 -0.46 -13.78
N THR A 132 -9.33 -0.38 -14.35
CA THR A 132 -9.93 -1.46 -15.17
C THR A 132 -8.97 -2.01 -16.24
N PRO A 133 -8.21 -1.18 -16.98
CA PRO A 133 -7.25 -1.67 -17.98
C PRO A 133 -6.07 -2.48 -17.43
N HIS A 134 -5.82 -2.43 -16.11
CA HIS A 134 -4.63 -2.98 -15.45
C HIS A 134 -4.92 -4.24 -14.64
N LEU A 135 -6.20 -4.58 -14.43
CA LEU A 135 -6.65 -5.67 -13.56
C LEU A 135 -6.00 -7.02 -13.88
N GLU A 136 -5.80 -7.35 -15.16
CA GLU A 136 -5.17 -8.61 -15.58
C GLU A 136 -3.73 -8.73 -15.09
N THR A 137 -3.00 -7.61 -15.06
CA THR A 137 -1.62 -7.59 -14.60
C THR A 137 -1.56 -7.75 -13.07
N PHE A 138 -2.50 -7.16 -12.33
CA PHE A 138 -2.57 -7.35 -10.87
C PHE A 138 -2.93 -8.79 -10.47
N ALA A 139 -3.65 -9.53 -11.32
CA ALA A 139 -3.95 -10.95 -11.10
C ALA A 139 -2.69 -11.84 -11.03
N GLU A 140 -1.53 -11.37 -11.51
CA GLU A 140 -0.27 -12.09 -11.43
C GLU A 140 0.30 -12.22 -10.00
N LEU A 141 -0.07 -11.34 -9.07
CA LEU A 141 0.44 -11.33 -7.69
C LEU A 141 0.04 -12.59 -6.90
N PRO A 142 0.74 -13.02 -5.84
CA PRO A 142 0.36 -14.19 -5.04
C PRO A 142 -1.05 -14.10 -4.43
N GLU A 143 -1.78 -15.22 -4.31
CA GLU A 143 -3.13 -15.20 -3.71
C GLU A 143 -3.12 -14.62 -2.28
N GLY A 144 -4.08 -13.75 -1.99
CA GLY A 144 -4.20 -13.08 -0.70
C GLY A 144 -3.17 -11.98 -0.44
N SER A 145 -2.24 -11.69 -1.36
CA SER A 145 -1.18 -10.71 -1.09
C SER A 145 -1.67 -9.26 -1.00
N ILE A 146 -2.83 -8.94 -1.58
CA ILE A 146 -3.37 -7.59 -1.60
C ILE A 146 -4.85 -7.52 -1.20
N VAL A 147 -5.23 -6.33 -0.74
CA VAL A 147 -6.62 -5.85 -0.73
C VAL A 147 -6.72 -4.78 -1.81
N PHE A 148 -7.65 -4.90 -2.76
CA PHE A 148 -7.83 -3.94 -3.85
C PHE A 148 -9.02 -3.01 -3.58
N HIS A 149 -8.73 -1.77 -3.20
CA HIS A 149 -9.73 -0.75 -2.89
C HIS A 149 -10.09 0.04 -4.16
N ILE A 150 -11.38 0.06 -4.49
CA ILE A 150 -11.93 0.44 -5.79
C ILE A 150 -12.43 1.89 -5.74
N ASP A 151 -11.80 2.79 -6.49
CA ASP A 151 -12.34 4.14 -6.73
C ASP A 151 -13.30 4.18 -7.94
N ARG A 152 -12.77 4.40 -9.15
CA ARG A 152 -13.55 4.50 -10.40
C ARG A 152 -13.45 3.27 -11.28
N THR A 153 -12.64 2.30 -10.88
CA THR A 153 -12.52 1.00 -11.55
C THR A 153 -13.90 0.34 -11.60
N ASP A 154 -14.22 -0.32 -12.72
CA ASP A 154 -15.46 -1.08 -12.81
C ASP A 154 -15.44 -2.24 -11.79
N ILE A 155 -16.32 -2.14 -10.80
CA ILE A 155 -16.37 -3.09 -9.68
C ILE A 155 -16.73 -4.52 -10.12
N LEU A 156 -17.51 -4.69 -11.20
CA LEU A 156 -17.88 -6.01 -11.70
C LEU A 156 -16.71 -6.65 -12.44
N GLU A 157 -15.96 -5.87 -13.22
CA GLU A 157 -14.72 -6.36 -13.84
C GLU A 157 -13.63 -6.64 -12.80
N ALA A 158 -13.51 -5.79 -11.76
CA ALA A 158 -12.62 -6.06 -10.62
C ALA A 158 -13.00 -7.36 -9.91
N HIS A 159 -14.28 -7.58 -9.60
CA HIS A 159 -14.76 -8.83 -9.01
C HIS A 159 -14.44 -10.05 -9.88
N LYS A 160 -14.75 -9.97 -11.18
CA LYS A 160 -14.50 -11.05 -12.14
C LYS A 160 -13.01 -11.41 -12.24
N LYS A 161 -12.12 -10.42 -12.26
CA LYS A 161 -10.68 -10.63 -12.50
C LYS A 161 -9.86 -10.85 -11.22
N LEU A 162 -10.25 -10.21 -10.11
CA LEU A 162 -9.48 -10.18 -8.86
C LEU A 162 -10.21 -10.81 -7.67
N GLY A 163 -11.55 -10.79 -7.64
CA GLY A 163 -12.34 -11.12 -6.45
C GLY A 163 -12.22 -12.55 -5.93
N ARG A 164 -11.75 -13.49 -6.75
CA ARG A 164 -11.45 -14.86 -6.29
C ARG A 164 -10.11 -14.99 -5.56
N LYS A 165 -9.19 -14.07 -5.82
CA LYS A 165 -7.79 -14.16 -5.39
C LYS A 165 -7.43 -13.13 -4.33
N PHE A 166 -8.14 -12.01 -4.32
CA PHE A 166 -7.87 -10.86 -3.48
C PHE A 166 -9.15 -10.37 -2.83
N CYS A 167 -9.01 -9.80 -1.64
CA CYS A 167 -10.09 -9.05 -1.03
C CYS A 167 -10.33 -7.77 -1.84
N LEU A 168 -11.59 -7.44 -2.09
CA LEU A 168 -12.00 -6.16 -2.67
C LEU A 168 -12.49 -5.21 -1.57
N SER A 169 -12.38 -3.91 -1.79
CA SER A 169 -12.91 -2.88 -0.89
C SER A 169 -13.43 -1.70 -1.70
N GLY A 170 -14.28 -0.87 -1.10
CA GLY A 170 -14.68 0.41 -1.71
C GLY A 170 -15.69 0.26 -2.83
N GLY A 171 -15.70 1.22 -3.76
CA GLY A 171 -16.59 1.21 -4.92
C GLY A 171 -17.95 1.84 -4.70
N LEU A 172 -18.28 2.32 -3.49
CA LEU A 172 -19.43 3.19 -3.27
C LEU A 172 -19.07 4.64 -3.58
N PRO A 173 -19.63 5.26 -4.65
CA PRO A 173 -19.18 6.58 -5.08
C PRO A 173 -19.39 7.66 -4.02
N ASN A 174 -18.34 8.45 -3.74
CA ASN A 174 -18.36 9.51 -2.73
C ASN A 174 -19.47 10.54 -2.97
N TYR A 175 -19.81 10.84 -4.23
CA TYR A 175 -20.87 11.80 -4.53
C TYR A 175 -22.24 11.34 -4.01
N LEU A 176 -22.50 10.03 -3.88
CA LEU A 176 -23.75 9.53 -3.28
C LEU A 176 -23.81 9.88 -1.79
N LEU A 177 -22.67 9.88 -1.11
CA LEU A 177 -22.58 10.26 0.30
C LEU A 177 -22.79 11.77 0.50
N SER A 178 -22.38 12.58 -0.47
CA SER A 178 -22.51 14.04 -0.46
C SER A 178 -23.89 14.53 -0.92
N VAL A 179 -24.28 14.24 -2.17
CA VAL A 179 -25.50 14.80 -2.78
C VAL A 179 -26.67 13.83 -2.88
N GLY A 180 -26.44 12.52 -2.72
CA GLY A 180 -27.48 11.50 -2.80
C GLY A 180 -28.44 11.49 -1.61
N THR A 181 -29.50 10.68 -1.72
CA THR A 181 -30.42 10.38 -0.61
C THR A 181 -30.02 9.08 0.10
N PRO A 182 -30.47 8.85 1.36
CA PRO A 182 -30.25 7.58 2.05
C PRO A 182 -30.72 6.36 1.26
N GLU A 183 -31.84 6.46 0.53
CA GLU A 183 -32.33 5.39 -0.35
C GLU A 183 -31.42 5.15 -1.56
N ASP A 184 -30.78 6.18 -2.11
CA ASP A 184 -29.78 6.01 -3.18
C ASP A 184 -28.56 5.24 -2.68
N VAL A 185 -28.06 5.60 -1.48
CA VAL A 185 -26.94 4.91 -0.83
C VAL A 185 -27.30 3.44 -0.58
N LYS A 186 -28.45 3.16 0.06
CA LYS A 186 -28.91 1.78 0.32
C LYS A 186 -29.03 0.96 -0.96
N ARG A 187 -29.61 1.54 -2.02
CA ARG A 187 -29.76 0.88 -3.32
C ARG A 187 -28.40 0.53 -3.93
N TYR A 188 -27.42 1.41 -3.80
CA TYR A 188 -26.06 1.16 -4.28
C TYR A 188 -25.35 0.11 -3.43
N CYS A 189 -25.42 0.19 -2.09
CA CYS A 189 -24.91 -0.85 -1.19
C CYS A 189 -25.49 -2.23 -1.54
N LYS A 190 -26.82 -2.31 -1.75
CA LYS A 190 -27.50 -3.56 -2.15
C LYS A 190 -26.92 -4.11 -3.45
N LYS A 191 -26.73 -3.25 -4.46
CA LYS A 191 -26.13 -3.65 -5.74
C LYS A 191 -24.74 -4.25 -5.54
N ILE A 192 -23.88 -3.63 -4.72
CA ILE A 192 -22.55 -4.17 -4.47
C ILE A 192 -22.65 -5.51 -3.74
N ILE A 193 -23.44 -5.58 -2.67
CA ILE A 193 -23.60 -6.80 -1.87
C ILE A 193 -24.09 -7.97 -2.73
N ASP A 194 -25.13 -7.76 -3.52
CA ASP A 194 -25.74 -8.80 -4.37
C ASP A 194 -24.85 -9.27 -5.54
N LYS A 195 -23.89 -8.45 -5.99
CA LYS A 195 -23.13 -8.69 -7.23
C LYS A 195 -21.64 -8.97 -7.03
N VAL A 196 -21.10 -8.59 -5.89
CA VAL A 196 -19.65 -8.58 -5.64
C VAL A 196 -19.33 -9.24 -4.30
N ALA A 197 -20.13 -8.97 -3.28
CA ALA A 197 -19.80 -9.40 -1.92
C ALA A 197 -20.37 -10.78 -1.55
N SER A 198 -21.30 -11.35 -2.32
CA SER A 198 -22.02 -12.58 -1.95
C SER A 198 -21.10 -13.76 -1.58
N ASP A 199 -19.93 -13.82 -2.20
CA ASP A 199 -19.00 -14.96 -2.11
C ASP A 199 -17.92 -14.76 -1.02
N GLY A 200 -18.04 -13.70 -0.21
CA GLY A 200 -17.00 -13.31 0.75
C GLY A 200 -15.91 -12.44 0.10
N GLY A 201 -14.90 -12.06 0.89
CA GLY A 201 -13.74 -11.34 0.36
C GLY A 201 -14.02 -9.89 -0.08
N TYR A 202 -15.03 -9.24 0.49
CA TYR A 202 -15.35 -7.84 0.21
C TYR A 202 -15.54 -7.02 1.49
N ILE A 203 -14.95 -5.83 1.52
CA ILE A 203 -15.09 -4.83 2.59
C ILE A 203 -15.88 -3.63 2.05
N MET A 204 -17.05 -3.38 2.62
CA MET A 204 -17.83 -2.19 2.24
C MET A 204 -17.11 -0.92 2.68
N ASP A 205 -16.86 -0.03 1.73
CA ASP A 205 -16.28 1.29 1.96
C ASP A 205 -16.72 2.27 0.85
N ALA A 206 -16.45 3.55 1.05
CA ALA A 206 -16.52 4.55 -0.02
C ALA A 206 -15.44 4.27 -1.09
N SER A 207 -15.61 4.85 -2.28
CA SER A 207 -14.63 4.77 -3.39
C SER A 207 -13.31 5.49 -3.10
N ALA A 208 -13.38 6.58 -2.32
CA ALA A 208 -12.24 7.42 -1.99
C ALA A 208 -12.42 8.06 -0.61
N ILE A 209 -11.47 8.91 -0.19
CA ILE A 209 -11.51 9.58 1.12
C ILE A 209 -12.78 10.42 1.23
N ILE A 210 -13.59 10.14 2.26
CA ILE A 210 -14.80 10.88 2.57
C ILE A 210 -14.41 12.30 2.99
N GLN A 211 -14.94 13.30 2.29
CA GLN A 211 -14.69 14.71 2.55
C GLN A 211 -15.79 15.29 3.46
N ASN A 212 -15.60 16.55 3.88
CA ASN A 212 -16.50 17.24 4.81
C ASN A 212 -17.90 17.56 4.23
N ASP A 213 -18.13 17.26 2.96
CA ASP A 213 -19.41 17.45 2.27
C ASP A 213 -20.34 16.23 2.41
N ALA A 214 -19.86 15.11 2.94
CA ALA A 214 -20.68 13.93 3.16
C ALA A 214 -21.76 14.18 4.23
N LYS A 215 -22.99 13.79 3.91
CA LYS A 215 -24.12 13.92 4.83
C LYS A 215 -24.12 12.79 5.86
N ILE A 216 -24.34 13.13 7.13
CA ILE A 216 -24.34 12.18 8.25
C ILE A 216 -25.36 11.07 8.03
N GLU A 217 -26.56 11.40 7.56
CA GLU A 217 -27.62 10.44 7.26
C GLU A 217 -27.23 9.43 6.17
N ASN A 218 -26.40 9.84 5.20
CA ASN A 218 -25.92 8.97 4.13
C ASN A 218 -24.84 8.01 4.64
N ILE A 219 -23.92 8.48 5.49
CA ILE A 219 -22.96 7.61 6.17
C ILE A 219 -23.67 6.57 7.05
N LYS A 220 -24.67 7.01 7.83
CA LYS A 220 -25.49 6.10 8.64
C LYS A 220 -26.24 5.09 7.77
N ALA A 221 -26.82 5.52 6.65
CA ALA A 221 -27.52 4.64 5.73
C ALA A 221 -26.59 3.55 5.15
N MET A 222 -25.36 3.93 4.76
CA MET A 222 -24.34 2.98 4.29
C MET A 222 -24.02 1.95 5.37
N THR A 223 -23.67 2.39 6.57
CA THR A 223 -23.26 1.52 7.68
C THR A 223 -24.39 0.61 8.15
N ASP A 224 -25.57 1.16 8.41
CA ASP A 224 -26.70 0.40 8.95
C ASP A 224 -27.24 -0.61 7.94
N PHE A 225 -27.33 -0.22 6.67
CA PHE A 225 -27.80 -1.13 5.63
C PHE A 225 -26.82 -2.28 5.43
N THR A 226 -25.52 -1.99 5.35
CA THR A 226 -24.48 -3.02 5.18
C THR A 226 -24.51 -4.01 6.34
N ARG A 227 -24.60 -3.55 7.59
CA ARG A 227 -24.68 -4.44 8.77
C ARG A 227 -25.94 -5.28 8.83
N LYS A 228 -27.06 -4.78 8.30
CA LYS A 228 -28.36 -5.49 8.31
C LYS A 228 -28.49 -6.49 7.17
N TYR A 229 -28.15 -6.07 5.95
CA TYR A 229 -28.35 -6.83 4.71
C TYR A 229 -27.13 -7.63 4.28
N GLY A 230 -25.91 -7.12 4.51
CA GLY A 230 -24.64 -7.76 4.13
C GLY A 230 -24.20 -8.87 5.08
N LYS A 231 -25.15 -9.65 5.59
CA LYS A 231 -24.86 -10.81 6.43
C LYS A 231 -24.74 -12.05 5.55
N TYR A 232 -23.65 -12.78 5.70
CA TYR A 232 -23.51 -14.12 5.13
C TYR A 232 -24.39 -15.10 5.91
N GLU A 233 -24.93 -16.10 5.22
CA GLU A 233 -25.62 -17.21 5.88
C GLU A 233 -24.62 -17.92 6.81
N SER A 234 -25.08 -18.30 8.01
CA SER A 234 -24.25 -18.86 9.09
C SER A 234 -23.51 -20.15 8.73
N ASP A 235 -23.88 -20.76 7.60
CA ASP A 235 -23.39 -22.05 7.13
C ASP A 235 -22.38 -21.94 5.98
N ALA A 236 -22.01 -20.72 5.57
CA ALA A 236 -20.87 -20.54 4.67
C ALA A 236 -19.64 -21.16 5.36
N PRO A 237 -18.92 -22.10 4.71
CA PRO A 237 -17.81 -22.80 5.35
C PRO A 237 -16.81 -21.75 5.83
N GLN A 238 -16.75 -21.56 7.14
CA GLN A 238 -15.65 -20.85 7.76
C GLN A 238 -14.44 -21.72 7.51
N ASP A 239 -13.69 -21.40 6.46
CA ASP A 239 -12.35 -21.92 6.24
C ASP A 239 -11.43 -21.29 7.32
N SER A 240 -11.76 -21.59 8.57
CA SER A 240 -11.19 -21.10 9.83
C SER A 240 -9.76 -21.61 10.04
N LYS A 241 -9.19 -22.24 9.00
CA LYS A 241 -7.85 -22.83 8.96
C LYS A 241 -7.13 -22.58 7.64
N ARG A 242 -7.39 -21.48 6.92
CA ARG A 242 -6.32 -20.92 6.09
C ARG A 242 -5.29 -20.29 7.03
N GLU A 243 -4.50 -21.15 7.69
CA GLU A 243 -3.18 -20.74 8.15
C GLU A 243 -2.49 -20.14 6.92
N GLN A 244 -2.11 -18.87 6.98
CA GLN A 244 -1.23 -18.30 5.98
C GLN A 244 0.07 -19.11 6.06
N THR A 245 0.20 -20.13 5.22
CA THR A 245 1.43 -20.87 5.03
C THR A 245 2.40 -19.92 4.34
N PHE A 246 3.06 -19.08 5.13
CA PHE A 246 4.27 -18.43 4.68
C PHE A 246 5.25 -19.55 4.42
N SER A 247 5.62 -19.75 3.16
CA SER A 247 6.70 -20.67 2.82
C SER A 247 7.93 -20.20 3.59
N GLY A 248 8.31 -20.93 4.65
CA GLY A 248 9.44 -20.64 5.53
C GLY A 248 10.80 -20.84 4.84
N GLN A 249 10.92 -20.42 3.59
CA GLN A 249 12.21 -20.22 2.94
C GLN A 249 12.90 -19.05 3.64
N THR A 250 14.19 -19.19 3.90
CA THR A 250 15.06 -18.17 4.48
C THR A 250 14.96 -16.88 3.65
N VAL A 251 14.15 -15.93 4.14
CA VAL A 251 13.75 -14.69 3.46
C VAL A 251 14.95 -13.83 3.03
N GLU A 252 16.07 -13.95 3.73
CA GLU A 252 17.29 -13.19 3.40
C GLU A 252 17.94 -13.59 2.07
N GLU A 253 17.89 -14.86 1.65
CA GLU A 253 18.57 -15.30 0.41
C GLU A 253 17.79 -14.90 -0.84
N ASP A 254 16.45 -14.94 -0.81
CA ASP A 254 15.58 -14.67 -1.97
C ASP A 254 15.34 -13.16 -2.21
N SER A 255 15.37 -12.34 -1.16
CA SER A 255 15.25 -10.87 -1.26
C SER A 255 16.31 -10.22 -2.15
N SER A 256 17.53 -10.79 -2.14
CA SER A 256 18.68 -10.26 -2.88
C SER A 256 18.59 -10.46 -4.39
N ALA A 257 17.76 -11.41 -4.84
CA ALA A 257 17.56 -11.72 -6.26
C ALA A 257 16.52 -10.80 -6.92
N ARG A 258 15.59 -10.23 -6.14
CA ARG A 258 14.44 -9.46 -6.65
C ARG A 258 14.79 -8.01 -7.01
N PHE A 259 15.94 -7.53 -6.56
CA PHE A 259 16.33 -6.14 -6.69
C PHE A 259 17.74 -5.96 -7.22
N LYS A 260 17.96 -4.82 -7.88
CA LYS A 260 19.30 -4.39 -8.30
C LYS A 260 20.18 -4.15 -7.07
N LYS A 261 21.40 -4.66 -7.11
CA LYS A 261 22.40 -4.42 -6.06
C LYS A 261 22.79 -2.94 -6.02
N LEU A 262 22.55 -2.30 -4.89
CA LEU A 262 22.83 -0.88 -4.70
C LEU A 262 24.22 -0.66 -4.08
N LYS A 263 24.81 0.52 -4.37
CA LYS A 263 26.06 0.97 -3.75
C LYS A 263 25.87 1.27 -2.26
N VAL A 264 24.73 1.88 -1.90
CA VAL A 264 24.33 2.17 -0.53
C VAL A 264 23.14 1.27 -0.21
N LYS A 265 23.23 0.52 0.89
CA LYS A 265 22.15 -0.38 1.31
C LYS A 265 20.94 0.42 1.81
N PRO A 266 19.71 -0.02 1.54
CA PRO A 266 18.52 0.55 2.19
C PRO A 266 18.60 0.47 3.72
N GLY A 267 18.15 1.53 4.40
CA GLY A 267 18.14 1.62 5.86
C GLY A 267 19.30 2.40 6.47
N VAL A 268 20.25 2.88 5.67
CA VAL A 268 21.41 3.66 6.13
C VAL A 268 21.62 4.85 5.19
N CYS A 269 21.93 6.04 5.71
CA CYS A 269 22.28 7.20 4.89
C CYS A 269 23.76 7.20 4.50
N ILE A 270 24.65 7.04 5.47
CA ILE A 270 26.10 6.99 5.32
C ILE A 270 26.59 5.62 5.81
N PRO A 271 27.02 4.74 4.89
CA PRO A 271 27.54 3.42 5.27
C PRO A 271 28.69 3.51 6.26
N TRP A 272 28.76 2.54 7.19
CA TRP A 272 29.86 2.45 8.14
C TRP A 272 31.23 2.45 7.45
N SER A 273 31.37 1.77 6.31
CA SER A 273 32.60 1.74 5.52
C SER A 273 33.12 3.11 5.10
N GLU A 274 32.23 4.10 4.92
CA GLU A 274 32.60 5.49 4.64
C GLU A 274 32.94 6.21 5.93
N LYS A 275 32.07 6.12 6.96
CA LYS A 275 32.29 6.82 8.22
C LYS A 275 33.56 6.39 8.95
N ARG A 276 33.89 5.10 8.86
CA ARG A 276 35.08 4.49 9.46
C ARG A 276 36.39 5.14 9.01
N LYS A 277 36.42 5.75 7.83
CA LYS A 277 37.60 6.46 7.30
C LYS A 277 37.90 7.76 8.05
N GLU A 278 36.91 8.32 8.74
CA GLU A 278 37.00 9.61 9.46
C GLU A 278 37.26 9.45 10.96
N ILE A 279 36.98 8.27 11.52
CA ILE A 279 36.99 8.05 12.97
C ILE A 279 38.19 7.19 13.36
N LYS A 280 38.95 7.65 14.37
CA LYS A 280 39.92 6.82 15.09
C LYS A 280 39.23 6.09 16.23
N ILE A 281 39.23 4.76 16.18
CA ILE A 281 38.58 3.91 17.19
C ILE A 281 39.62 3.48 18.23
N LEU A 282 39.31 3.67 19.51
CA LEU A 282 40.16 3.28 20.65
C LEU A 282 39.63 2.04 21.40
N GLY A 283 38.50 1.45 20.95
CA GLY A 283 37.82 0.32 21.59
C GLY A 283 37.24 -0.67 20.57
N ASP A 284 36.16 -1.37 20.93
CA ASP A 284 35.52 -2.36 20.05
C ASP A 284 34.82 -1.69 18.87
N GLU A 285 35.38 -1.90 17.67
CA GLU A 285 34.87 -1.38 16.41
C GLU A 285 33.43 -1.83 16.11
N LYS A 286 33.05 -3.05 16.51
CA LYS A 286 31.70 -3.58 16.24
C LYS A 286 30.62 -2.83 17.01
N ILE A 287 30.94 -2.38 18.22
CA ILE A 287 30.01 -1.59 19.02
C ILE A 287 29.79 -0.23 18.36
N VAL A 288 30.87 0.40 17.86
CA VAL A 288 30.78 1.70 17.18
C VAL A 288 30.03 1.57 15.86
N GLU A 289 30.29 0.52 15.07
CA GLU A 289 29.57 0.20 13.85
C GLU A 289 28.06 0.05 14.12
N ARG A 290 27.68 -0.79 15.09
CA ARG A 290 26.27 -1.01 15.43
C ARG A 290 25.57 0.29 15.85
N ILE A 291 26.18 1.07 16.74
CA ILE A 291 25.59 2.35 17.20
C ILE A 291 25.47 3.33 16.02
N TRP A 292 26.46 3.38 15.13
CA TRP A 292 26.41 4.21 13.95
C TRP A 292 25.25 3.81 13.03
N GLU A 293 25.12 2.52 12.72
CA GLU A 293 24.03 2.01 11.89
C GLU A 293 22.65 2.24 12.51
N GLU A 294 22.51 2.09 13.84
CA GLU A 294 21.28 2.43 14.56
C GLU A 294 20.92 3.91 14.38
N ILE A 295 21.87 4.83 14.60
CA ILE A 295 21.66 6.28 14.42
C ILE A 295 21.29 6.61 12.97
N GLU A 296 22.03 6.07 12.01
CA GLU A 296 21.78 6.29 10.59
C GLU A 296 20.42 5.74 10.15
N SER A 297 19.94 4.66 10.77
CA SER A 297 18.60 4.11 10.48
C SER A 297 17.48 5.07 10.86
N PHE A 298 17.61 5.82 11.96
CA PHE A 298 16.66 6.86 12.34
C PHE A 298 16.70 8.04 11.35
N GLY A 299 17.90 8.48 10.97
CA GLY A 299 18.06 9.53 9.95
C GLY A 299 17.47 9.12 8.60
N TYR A 300 17.71 7.88 8.19
CA TYR A 300 17.16 7.29 6.97
C TYR A 300 15.63 7.28 7.01
N LEU A 301 15.04 6.73 8.08
CA LEU A 301 13.60 6.66 8.21
C LEU A 301 12.96 8.04 8.19
N PHE A 302 13.58 9.04 8.84
CA PHE A 302 13.10 10.41 8.82
C PHE A 302 13.07 11.00 7.40
N ILE A 303 14.18 10.92 6.65
CA ILE A 303 14.25 11.44 5.28
C ILE A 303 13.17 10.82 4.41
N TRP A 304 13.01 9.49 4.49
CA TRP A 304 12.02 8.78 3.71
C TRP A 304 10.58 9.07 4.15
N GLN A 305 10.32 9.22 5.45
CA GLN A 305 9.01 9.63 5.93
C GLN A 305 8.66 11.02 5.40
N ILE A 306 9.62 11.96 5.43
CA ILE A 306 9.40 13.29 4.86
C ILE A 306 9.05 13.18 3.38
N LEU A 307 9.82 12.42 2.61
CA LEU A 307 9.57 12.24 1.18
C LEU A 307 8.22 11.55 0.88
N LEU A 308 7.83 10.54 1.66
CA LEU A 308 6.62 9.76 1.39
C LEU A 308 5.35 10.46 1.87
N SER A 309 5.41 11.13 3.03
CA SER A 309 4.24 11.72 3.69
C SER A 309 3.98 13.18 3.32
N PHE A 310 5.01 13.98 3.02
CA PHE A 310 4.92 15.43 2.79
C PHE A 310 5.34 15.78 1.36
#